data_AF-A0A5N6Q7T1-F1
#
_entry.id   AF-A0A5N6Q7T1-F1
#
_cell.length_a   1.000
_cell.length_b   1.000
_cell.length_c   1.000
_cell.angle_alpha   90.00
_cell.angle_beta   90.00
_cell.angle_gamma   90.00
#
_symmetry.space_group_name_H-M   'P 1'
#
loop_
_entity.id
_entity.type
_entity.pdbx_description
1 polymer ?
#
loop_
_entity_poly.entity_id
_entity_poly.type
_entity_poly.pdbx_seq_one_letter_code
_entity_poly.pdbx_strand_id
1 'polypeptide(L)'
;MKVTVTTRSGRELINGGLVLDSHATVADLQEAIHQRIKKYYPSRQRLTLPHQPGSKEKPVVLQFKKTLKEYTSANSEILTVVFKDLGSQVSYRTLFFFEYLGPLILYPVFYYFPVYEYFGYKGERVIHPVQTYALYYWCFHYFKRIMETFFVHRFSHATSPLSNVFRNCAYYWTFGSYIAYYVNHPLYTPVSDLQMKIGFGFGLIMQVANLYCHIILRNLRSPSGNGGYQIPQGFLFNIVTCANYTTEIYQWLGFNIATQTVAGYIFLVVATSIMTNWALAKHRRLRRLFDGKEGRPKYPRRWVILPPIL
;
A
#
# COMPACT_ATOMS: atom_id res chain seq x y z
N MET A 1 -2.83 -22.47 -30.72
CA MET A 1 -4.03 -22.22 -29.88
C MET A 1 -4.72 -20.95 -30.35
N LYS A 2 -6.04 -20.96 -30.54
CA LYS A 2 -6.82 -19.76 -30.90
C LYS A 2 -7.38 -19.10 -29.64
N VAL A 3 -7.14 -17.81 -29.47
CA VAL A 3 -7.60 -17.03 -28.33
C VAL A 3 -8.57 -15.95 -28.78
N THR A 4 -9.82 -16.04 -28.36
CA THR A 4 -10.83 -15.01 -28.58
C THR A 4 -10.79 -14.00 -27.43
N VAL A 5 -10.49 -12.75 -27.74
CA VAL A 5 -10.42 -11.66 -26.75
C VAL A 5 -11.70 -10.85 -26.85
N THR A 6 -12.54 -10.89 -25.82
CA THR A 6 -13.82 -10.18 -25.77
C THR A 6 -13.81 -9.08 -24.73
N THR A 7 -14.63 -8.06 -24.93
CA THR A 7 -14.95 -7.06 -23.92
C THR A 7 -16.01 -7.60 -22.94
N ARG A 8 -16.25 -6.89 -21.84
CA ARG A 8 -17.30 -7.26 -20.88
C ARG A 8 -18.71 -7.31 -21.48
N SER A 9 -18.96 -6.57 -22.55
CA SER A 9 -20.24 -6.59 -23.27
C SER A 9 -20.31 -7.72 -24.31
N GLY A 10 -19.35 -8.64 -24.33
CA GLY A 10 -19.30 -9.76 -25.27
C GLY A 10 -18.77 -9.42 -26.67
N ARG A 11 -18.48 -8.15 -26.97
CA ARG A 11 -17.93 -7.75 -28.27
C ARG A 11 -16.49 -8.20 -28.40
N GLU A 12 -16.10 -8.74 -29.57
CA GLU A 12 -14.70 -9.04 -29.86
C GLU A 12 -13.86 -7.75 -29.83
N LEU A 13 -12.75 -7.78 -29.10
CA LEU A 13 -11.78 -6.68 -29.08
C LEU A 13 -10.89 -6.70 -30.31
N ILE A 14 -10.57 -7.90 -30.80
CA ILE A 14 -9.75 -8.17 -31.98
C ILE A 14 -10.54 -9.15 -32.84
N ASN A 15 -11.04 -8.68 -33.98
CA ASN A 15 -11.84 -9.49 -34.90
C ASN A 15 -11.05 -10.72 -35.36
N GLY A 16 -11.64 -11.90 -35.21
CA GLY A 16 -11.02 -13.17 -35.60
C GLY A 16 -10.06 -13.77 -34.55
N GLY A 17 -9.85 -13.08 -33.43
CA GLY A 17 -9.01 -13.53 -32.32
C GLY A 17 -7.51 -13.47 -32.62
N LEU A 18 -6.73 -14.13 -31.75
CA LEU A 18 -5.28 -14.23 -31.85
C LEU A 18 -4.88 -15.70 -31.93
N VAL A 19 -3.89 -16.03 -32.77
CA VAL A 19 -3.29 -17.36 -32.82
C VAL A 19 -1.94 -17.28 -32.12
N LEU A 20 -1.79 -18.08 -31.08
CA LEU A 20 -0.58 -18.16 -30.26
C LEU A 20 -0.08 -19.61 -30.19
N ASP A 21 1.21 -19.75 -29.89
CA ASP A 21 1.84 -21.04 -29.63
C ASP A 21 1.13 -21.78 -28.47
N SER A 22 1.17 -23.12 -28.47
CA SER A 22 0.58 -23.95 -27.41
C SER A 22 1.26 -23.78 -26.05
N HIS A 23 2.52 -23.32 -26.04
CA HIS A 23 3.31 -23.01 -24.85
C HIS A 23 3.28 -21.52 -24.48
N ALA A 24 2.52 -20.70 -25.21
CA ALA A 24 2.42 -19.27 -24.94
C ALA A 24 1.87 -18.99 -23.53
N THR A 25 2.43 -17.97 -22.91
CA THR A 25 2.05 -17.47 -21.60
C THR A 25 1.01 -16.35 -21.70
N VAL A 26 0.45 -15.98 -20.55
CA VAL A 26 -0.42 -14.79 -20.47
C VAL A 26 0.33 -13.51 -20.86
N ALA A 27 1.63 -13.43 -20.58
CA ALA A 27 2.46 -12.31 -21.01
C ALA A 27 2.52 -12.19 -22.54
N ASP A 28 2.70 -13.30 -23.24
CA ASP A 28 2.75 -13.34 -24.71
C ASP A 28 1.40 -12.91 -25.32
N LEU A 29 0.28 -13.32 -24.70
CA LEU A 29 -1.04 -12.86 -25.10
C LEU A 29 -1.21 -11.35 -24.90
N GLN A 30 -0.76 -10.81 -23.77
CA GLN A 30 -0.81 -9.36 -23.53
C GLN A 30 0.04 -8.60 -24.56
N GLU A 31 1.22 -9.11 -24.89
CA GLU A 31 2.09 -8.49 -25.90
C GLU A 31 1.45 -8.56 -27.30
N ALA A 32 0.85 -9.69 -27.68
CA ALA A 32 0.13 -9.83 -28.93
C ALA A 32 -1.06 -8.85 -29.03
N ILE A 33 -1.81 -8.64 -27.94
CA ILE A 33 -2.85 -7.60 -27.88
C ILE A 33 -2.25 -6.21 -28.07
N HIS A 34 -1.12 -5.91 -27.43
CA HIS A 34 -0.43 -4.63 -27.55
C HIS A 34 0.07 -4.36 -28.98
N GLN A 35 0.61 -5.39 -29.64
CA GLN A 35 1.05 -5.28 -31.04
C GLN A 35 -0.09 -4.94 -31.99
N ARG A 36 -1.29 -5.51 -31.76
CA ARG A 36 -2.50 -5.18 -32.55
C ARG A 36 -3.10 -3.83 -32.19
N ILE A 37 -3.10 -3.47 -30.90
CA ILE A 37 -3.68 -2.22 -30.40
C ILE A 37 -2.69 -1.55 -29.44
N LYS A 38 -1.84 -0.67 -29.98
CA LYS A 38 -0.73 -0.02 -29.24
C LYS A 38 -1.14 0.69 -27.95
N LYS A 39 -2.38 1.18 -27.87
CA LYS A 39 -2.93 1.80 -26.65
C LYS A 39 -2.91 0.86 -25.43
N TYR A 40 -3.07 -0.44 -25.63
CA TYR A 40 -3.21 -1.43 -24.55
C TYR A 40 -1.87 -2.12 -24.29
N TYR A 41 -0.92 -1.42 -23.69
CA TYR A 41 0.33 -2.04 -23.22
C TYR A 41 0.06 -3.04 -22.08
N PRO A 42 0.92 -4.06 -21.87
CA PRO A 42 0.62 -5.22 -21.01
C PRO A 42 0.09 -4.89 -19.61
N SER A 43 0.70 -3.94 -18.89
CA SER A 43 0.28 -3.60 -17.53
C SER A 43 -1.09 -2.90 -17.44
N ARG A 44 -1.58 -2.29 -18.53
CA ARG A 44 -2.93 -1.71 -18.65
C ARG A 44 -4.03 -2.77 -18.84
N GLN A 45 -3.66 -3.99 -19.18
CA GLN A 45 -4.59 -5.06 -19.50
C GLN A 45 -4.90 -5.91 -18.26
N ARG A 46 -6.18 -6.15 -18.00
CA ARG A 46 -6.62 -7.22 -17.10
C ARG A 46 -7.41 -8.26 -17.88
N LEU A 47 -6.90 -9.49 -17.89
CA LEU A 47 -7.51 -10.62 -18.54
C LEU A 47 -8.16 -11.54 -17.50
N THR A 48 -9.40 -11.92 -17.74
CA THR A 48 -10.15 -12.86 -16.89
C THR A 48 -10.83 -13.92 -17.73
N LEU A 49 -11.10 -15.09 -17.14
CA LEU A 49 -12.01 -16.05 -17.76
C LEU A 49 -13.44 -15.48 -17.82
N PRO A 50 -14.26 -15.92 -18.80
CA PRO A 50 -15.67 -15.57 -18.87
C PRO A 50 -16.38 -15.89 -17.56
N HIS A 51 -17.17 -14.94 -17.08
CA HIS A 51 -17.94 -15.11 -15.84
C HIS A 51 -19.33 -15.62 -16.19
N GLN A 52 -19.80 -16.67 -15.50
CA GLN A 52 -21.17 -17.13 -15.67
C GLN A 52 -22.16 -16.13 -15.05
N PRO A 53 -23.19 -15.69 -15.79
CA PRO A 53 -24.24 -14.83 -15.23
C PRO A 53 -24.88 -15.48 -14.01
N GLY A 54 -24.93 -14.76 -12.87
CA GLY A 54 -25.56 -15.24 -11.63
C GLY A 54 -24.63 -15.91 -10.61
N SER A 55 -23.39 -16.24 -10.96
CA SER A 55 -22.41 -16.76 -9.98
C SER A 55 -21.96 -15.68 -9.00
N LYS A 56 -21.97 -16.00 -7.69
CA LYS A 56 -21.44 -15.15 -6.60
C LYS A 56 -19.90 -15.12 -6.55
N GLU A 57 -19.22 -15.97 -7.33
CA GLU A 57 -17.77 -16.05 -7.33
C GLU A 57 -17.12 -14.94 -8.14
N LYS A 58 -15.86 -14.63 -7.86
CA LYS A 58 -15.12 -13.61 -8.62
C LYS A 58 -14.54 -14.26 -9.89
N PRO A 59 -14.51 -13.54 -11.02
CA PRO A 59 -13.91 -14.06 -12.24
C PRO A 59 -12.43 -14.36 -12.03
N VAL A 60 -11.99 -15.51 -12.53
CA VAL A 60 -10.61 -15.98 -12.44
C VAL A 60 -9.72 -15.05 -13.25
N VAL A 61 -8.74 -14.44 -12.60
CA VAL A 61 -7.76 -13.55 -13.23
C VAL A 61 -6.60 -14.39 -13.75
N LEU A 62 -6.24 -14.18 -15.02
CA LEU A 62 -5.11 -14.85 -15.64
C LEU A 62 -3.80 -14.31 -15.06
N GLN A 63 -2.87 -15.19 -14.69
CA GLN A 63 -1.60 -14.82 -14.07
C GLN A 63 -0.53 -14.68 -15.14
N PHE A 64 0.22 -13.57 -15.09
CA PHE A 64 1.20 -13.16 -16.10
C PHE A 64 2.16 -14.27 -16.56
N LYS A 65 2.67 -15.10 -15.64
CA LYS A 65 3.68 -16.13 -15.92
C LYS A 65 3.10 -17.51 -16.23
N LYS A 66 1.79 -17.71 -16.07
CA LYS A 66 1.15 -19.01 -16.31
C LYS A 66 0.96 -19.23 -17.81
N THR A 67 0.99 -20.50 -18.21
CA THR A 67 0.70 -20.87 -19.60
C THR A 67 -0.78 -20.70 -19.89
N LEU A 68 -1.14 -20.35 -21.13
CA LEU A 68 -2.55 -20.25 -21.51
C LEU A 68 -3.25 -21.61 -21.43
N LYS A 69 -2.49 -22.70 -21.61
CA LYS A 69 -2.99 -24.07 -21.53
C LYS A 69 -3.61 -24.42 -20.16
N GLU A 70 -3.07 -23.85 -19.07
CA GLU A 70 -3.62 -23.99 -17.71
C GLU A 70 -5.04 -23.44 -17.56
N TYR A 71 -5.47 -22.56 -18.47
CA TYR A 71 -6.78 -21.92 -18.44
C TYR A 71 -7.76 -22.51 -19.46
N THR A 72 -7.37 -23.56 -20.17
CA THR A 72 -8.21 -24.29 -21.12
C THR A 72 -8.65 -25.64 -20.58
N SER A 73 -9.86 -26.04 -20.96
CA SER A 73 -10.32 -27.42 -20.81
C SER A 73 -9.44 -28.35 -21.66
N ALA A 74 -9.14 -29.55 -21.15
CA ALA A 74 -8.12 -30.46 -21.68
C ALA A 74 -8.18 -30.77 -23.19
N ASN A 75 -9.34 -30.58 -23.84
CA ASN A 75 -9.57 -30.88 -25.26
C ASN A 75 -9.96 -29.65 -26.13
N SER A 76 -9.86 -28.41 -25.62
CA SER A 76 -10.24 -27.21 -26.38
C SER A 76 -9.01 -26.49 -26.93
N GLU A 77 -8.95 -26.30 -28.25
CA GLU A 77 -7.94 -25.44 -28.88
C GLU A 77 -8.30 -23.95 -28.83
N ILE A 78 -9.52 -23.64 -28.35
CA ILE A 78 -10.07 -22.29 -28.27
C ILE A 78 -10.15 -21.86 -26.81
N LEU A 79 -9.54 -20.70 -26.51
CA LEU A 79 -9.66 -20.01 -25.22
C LEU A 79 -10.39 -18.69 -25.42
N THR A 80 -11.46 -18.46 -24.66
CA THR A 80 -12.09 -17.14 -24.60
C THR A 80 -11.61 -16.40 -23.36
N VAL A 81 -11.14 -15.17 -23.53
CA VAL A 81 -10.73 -14.30 -22.42
C VAL A 81 -11.48 -12.98 -22.48
N VAL A 82 -11.86 -12.47 -21.30
CA VAL A 82 -12.48 -11.16 -21.15
C VAL A 82 -11.41 -10.13 -20.81
N PHE A 83 -11.27 -9.14 -21.69
CA PHE A 83 -10.41 -7.99 -21.54
C PHE A 83 -11.09 -6.88 -20.74
N LYS A 84 -10.33 -6.29 -19.83
CA LYS A 84 -10.67 -5.05 -19.15
C LYS A 84 -9.50 -4.06 -19.25
N ASP A 85 -9.80 -2.85 -19.73
CA ASP A 85 -8.90 -1.71 -19.66
C ASP A 85 -8.82 -1.19 -18.21
N LEU A 86 -7.62 -1.14 -17.63
CA LEU A 86 -7.35 -0.59 -16.31
C LEU A 86 -7.06 0.92 -16.32
N GLY A 87 -6.91 1.53 -17.50
CA GLY A 87 -6.45 2.90 -17.68
C GLY A 87 -4.93 3.04 -17.49
N SER A 88 -4.43 4.28 -17.46
CA SER A 88 -3.00 4.56 -17.28
C SER A 88 -2.49 3.98 -15.95
N GLN A 89 -1.42 3.19 -16.04
CA GLN A 89 -0.81 2.50 -14.90
C GLN A 89 0.56 3.11 -14.57
N VAL A 90 0.91 3.03 -13.30
CA VAL A 90 2.22 3.44 -12.78
C VAL A 90 2.75 2.37 -11.84
N SER A 91 4.06 2.25 -11.69
CA SER A 91 4.66 1.31 -10.74
C SER A 91 4.27 1.66 -9.30
N TYR A 92 4.12 0.66 -8.43
CA TYR A 92 3.88 0.91 -7.00
C TYR A 92 5.03 1.69 -6.35
N ARG A 93 6.28 1.50 -6.81
CA ARG A 93 7.44 2.26 -6.31
C ARG A 93 7.26 3.75 -6.55
N THR A 94 6.88 4.13 -7.77
CA THR A 94 6.62 5.52 -8.14
C THR A 94 5.46 6.10 -7.34
N LEU A 95 4.35 5.34 -7.19
CA LEU A 95 3.20 5.78 -6.40
C LEU A 95 3.60 6.10 -4.96
N PHE A 96 4.27 5.17 -4.28
CA PHE A 96 4.67 5.36 -2.88
C PHE A 96 5.74 6.45 -2.74
N PHE A 97 6.64 6.59 -3.71
CA PHE A 97 7.62 7.68 -3.71
C PHE A 97 6.93 9.05 -3.67
N PHE A 98 6.02 9.36 -4.59
CA PHE A 98 5.33 10.65 -4.62
C PHE A 98 4.38 10.84 -3.43
N GLU A 99 3.75 9.77 -2.96
CA GLU A 99 2.93 9.77 -1.74
C GLU A 99 3.72 10.28 -0.53
N TYR A 100 4.96 9.79 -0.34
CA TYR A 100 5.80 10.11 0.80
C TYR A 100 6.70 11.35 0.61
N LEU A 101 6.98 11.73 -0.63
CA LEU A 101 7.81 12.88 -0.95
C LEU A 101 7.18 14.19 -0.45
N GLY A 102 5.86 14.35 -0.59
CA GLY A 102 5.16 15.56 -0.16
C GLY A 102 5.34 15.85 1.32
N PRO A 103 4.93 14.95 2.24
CA PRO A 103 5.12 15.15 3.68
C PRO A 103 6.58 15.38 4.08
N LEU A 104 7.54 14.78 3.37
CA LEU A 104 8.97 14.97 3.62
C LEU A 104 9.44 16.39 3.27
N ILE A 105 8.90 17.00 2.20
CA ILE A 105 9.26 18.35 1.75
C ILE A 105 8.42 19.42 2.46
N LEU A 106 7.11 19.21 2.54
CA LEU A 106 6.16 20.20 3.02
C LEU A 106 6.32 20.48 4.51
N TYR A 107 6.65 19.48 5.34
CA TYR A 107 6.82 19.70 6.77
C TYR A 107 7.98 20.68 7.06
N PRO A 108 9.21 20.50 6.51
CA PRO A 108 10.27 21.50 6.59
C PRO A 108 9.88 22.90 6.11
N VAL A 109 8.95 23.04 5.16
CA VAL A 109 8.50 24.36 4.70
C VAL A 109 7.86 25.15 5.84
N PHE A 110 6.97 24.54 6.63
CA PHE A 110 6.39 25.20 7.81
C PHE A 110 7.42 25.45 8.93
N TYR A 111 8.46 24.61 9.02
CA TYR A 111 9.50 24.79 10.03
C TYR A 111 10.52 25.86 9.65
N TYR A 112 11.04 25.94 8.42
CA TYR A 112 12.14 26.84 8.08
C TYR A 112 11.71 28.16 7.46
N PHE A 113 10.58 28.19 6.73
CA PHE A 113 10.16 29.37 6.00
C PHE A 113 9.15 30.20 6.80
N PRO A 114 9.05 31.52 6.54
CA PRO A 114 8.13 32.43 7.24
C PRO A 114 6.67 32.27 6.76
N VAL A 115 6.19 31.03 6.67
CA VAL A 115 4.83 30.70 6.19
C VAL A 115 3.77 31.42 7.03
N TYR A 116 4.00 31.56 8.33
CA TYR A 116 3.04 32.18 9.26
C TYR A 116 2.94 33.70 9.14
N GLU A 117 3.94 34.38 8.57
CA GLU A 117 3.86 35.82 8.32
C GLU A 117 2.76 36.13 7.30
N TYR A 118 2.60 35.27 6.28
CA TYR A 118 1.49 35.36 5.31
C TYR A 118 0.12 35.14 5.94
N PHE A 119 0.06 34.53 7.13
CA PHE A 119 -1.15 34.34 7.93
C PHE A 119 -1.33 35.42 9.02
N GLY A 120 -0.50 36.47 9.01
CA GLY A 120 -0.62 37.62 9.93
C GLY A 120 0.15 37.47 11.23
N TYR A 121 0.89 36.37 11.44
CA TYR A 121 1.77 36.20 12.59
C TYR A 121 3.13 36.85 12.30
N LYS A 122 3.23 38.16 12.56
CA LYS A 122 4.45 38.95 12.38
C LYS A 122 5.32 38.92 13.64
N GLY A 123 6.63 38.87 13.46
CA GLY A 123 7.62 38.94 14.54
C GLY A 123 8.50 37.70 14.64
N GLU A 124 9.41 37.70 15.60
CA GLU A 124 10.32 36.57 15.83
C GLU A 124 9.55 35.36 16.38
N ARG A 125 9.66 34.22 15.69
CA ARG A 125 9.08 32.95 16.13
C ARG A 125 10.06 32.21 17.03
N VAL A 126 9.69 32.02 18.29
CA VAL A 126 10.42 31.13 19.20
C VAL A 126 10.18 29.68 18.78
N ILE A 127 11.27 28.93 18.56
CA ILE A 127 11.20 27.51 18.22
C ILE A 127 11.50 26.69 19.47
N HIS A 128 10.52 25.90 19.91
CA HIS A 128 10.65 25.01 21.04
C HIS A 128 11.36 23.69 20.65
N PRO A 129 12.08 23.03 21.57
CA PRO A 129 12.74 21.74 21.30
C PRO A 129 11.80 20.68 20.71
N VAL A 130 10.55 20.64 21.17
CA VAL A 130 9.52 19.71 20.65
C VAL A 130 9.33 19.85 19.14
N GLN A 131 9.32 21.08 18.62
CA GLN A 131 9.11 21.36 17.19
C GLN A 131 10.29 20.86 16.36
N THR A 132 11.51 21.08 16.85
CA THR A 132 12.74 20.58 16.22
C THR A 132 12.80 19.04 16.23
N TYR A 133 12.46 18.40 17.35
CA TYR A 133 12.39 16.93 17.40
C TYR A 133 11.26 16.38 16.53
N ALA A 134 10.11 17.06 16.47
CA ALA A 134 9.01 16.69 15.60
C ALA A 134 9.42 16.73 14.12
N LEU A 135 10.15 17.77 13.70
CA LEU A 135 10.74 17.86 12.36
C LEU A 135 11.63 16.65 12.05
N TYR A 136 12.60 16.35 12.93
CA TYR A 136 13.52 15.23 12.72
C TYR A 136 12.80 13.89 12.69
N TYR A 137 11.89 13.66 13.65
CA TYR A 137 11.08 12.45 13.70
C TYR A 137 10.25 12.26 12.43
N TRP A 138 9.59 13.33 11.98
CA TRP A 138 8.74 13.33 10.79
C TRP A 138 9.54 13.09 9.51
N CYS A 139 10.65 13.81 9.34
CA CYS A 139 11.52 13.64 8.17
C CYS A 139 12.13 12.24 8.15
N PHE A 140 12.60 11.75 9.31
CA PHE A 140 13.11 10.38 9.42
C PHE A 140 12.03 9.34 9.07
N HIS A 141 10.79 9.55 9.51
CA HIS A 141 9.66 8.69 9.12
C HIS A 141 9.53 8.59 7.60
N TYR A 142 9.29 9.71 6.93
CA TYR A 142 9.01 9.68 5.49
C TYR A 142 10.23 9.31 4.65
N PHE A 143 11.43 9.70 5.08
CA PHE A 143 12.67 9.22 4.47
C PHE A 143 12.79 7.70 4.57
N LYS A 144 12.57 7.12 5.76
CA LYS A 144 12.55 5.66 5.96
C LYS A 144 11.52 5.00 5.04
N ARG A 145 10.30 5.53 4.94
CA ARG A 145 9.24 4.99 4.05
C ARG A 145 9.63 5.01 2.58
N ILE A 146 10.33 6.05 2.13
CA ILE A 146 10.87 6.14 0.77
C ILE A 146 11.96 5.08 0.57
N MET A 147 12.93 4.97 1.50
CA MET A 147 13.98 3.95 1.42
C MET A 147 13.39 2.52 1.44
N GLU A 148 12.41 2.24 2.31
CA GLU A 148 11.70 0.97 2.34
C GLU A 148 11.03 0.65 1.00
N THR A 149 10.45 1.65 0.34
CA THR A 149 9.79 1.50 -0.96
C THR A 149 10.75 1.03 -2.06
N PHE A 150 11.98 1.55 -2.08
CA PHE A 150 12.97 1.19 -3.09
C PHE A 150 13.75 -0.08 -2.73
N PHE A 151 14.13 -0.24 -1.47
CA PHE A 151 15.13 -1.24 -1.06
C PHE A 151 14.55 -2.44 -0.27
N VAL A 152 13.37 -2.31 0.32
CA VAL A 152 12.78 -3.35 1.19
C VAL A 152 11.55 -3.99 0.56
N HIS A 153 10.59 -3.20 0.08
CA HIS A 153 9.29 -3.70 -0.37
C HIS A 153 9.39 -4.57 -1.64
N ARG A 154 8.77 -5.75 -1.58
CA ARG A 154 8.51 -6.62 -2.74
C ARG A 154 7.01 -6.63 -3.04
N PHE A 155 6.57 -5.92 -4.07
CA PHE A 155 5.15 -5.80 -4.43
C PHE A 155 4.63 -7.03 -5.16
N SER A 156 3.39 -7.46 -4.88
CA SER A 156 2.74 -8.60 -5.56
C SER A 156 2.08 -8.22 -6.88
N HIS A 157 1.71 -6.95 -7.02
CA HIS A 157 1.23 -6.39 -8.27
C HIS A 157 2.30 -5.41 -8.75
N ALA A 158 2.56 -5.38 -10.06
CA ALA A 158 3.59 -4.52 -10.62
C ALA A 158 3.14 -3.05 -10.62
N THR A 159 1.85 -2.79 -10.86
CA THR A 159 1.33 -1.45 -11.13
C THR A 159 0.01 -1.15 -10.43
N SER A 160 -0.28 0.15 -10.32
CA SER A 160 -1.51 0.74 -9.80
C SER A 160 -2.05 1.78 -10.80
N PRO A 161 -3.36 2.03 -10.85
CA PRO A 161 -3.94 3.15 -11.60
C PRO A 161 -3.32 4.50 -11.22
N LEU A 162 -3.01 5.33 -12.21
CA LEU A 162 -2.40 6.64 -12.02
C LEU A 162 -3.25 7.57 -11.12
N SER A 163 -4.57 7.47 -11.20
CA SER A 163 -5.50 8.22 -10.33
C SER A 163 -5.28 7.96 -8.84
N ASN A 164 -4.77 6.77 -8.47
CA ASN A 164 -4.43 6.47 -7.08
C ASN A 164 -3.24 7.30 -6.59
N VAL A 165 -2.32 7.71 -7.46
CA VAL A 165 -1.20 8.60 -7.08
C VAL A 165 -1.75 9.93 -6.59
N PHE A 166 -2.63 10.57 -7.37
CA PHE A 166 -3.22 11.85 -6.99
C PHE A 166 -4.05 11.76 -5.71
N ARG A 167 -4.88 10.72 -5.55
CA ARG A 167 -5.66 10.52 -4.33
C ARG A 167 -4.76 10.33 -3.11
N ASN A 168 -3.71 9.52 -3.23
CA ASN A 168 -2.81 9.27 -2.13
C ASN A 168 -1.97 10.51 -1.79
N CYS A 169 -1.43 11.21 -2.79
CA CYS A 169 -0.73 12.47 -2.57
C CYS A 169 -1.64 13.50 -1.90
N ALA A 170 -2.88 13.68 -2.37
CA ALA A 170 -3.83 14.58 -1.72
C ALA A 170 -4.03 14.24 -0.23
N TYR A 171 -4.23 12.96 0.11
CA TYR A 171 -4.35 12.54 1.50
C TYR A 171 -3.08 12.83 2.31
N TYR A 172 -1.93 12.31 1.88
CA TYR A 172 -0.69 12.39 2.65
C TYR A 172 -0.17 13.83 2.75
N TRP A 173 -0.20 14.59 1.67
CA TRP A 173 0.34 15.95 1.61
C TRP A 173 -0.54 16.91 2.41
N THR A 174 -1.87 16.74 2.37
CA THR A 174 -2.79 17.54 3.18
C THR A 174 -2.61 17.27 4.66
N PHE A 175 -2.62 16.00 5.09
CA PHE A 175 -2.38 15.67 6.50
C PHE A 175 -0.99 16.07 6.96
N GLY A 176 0.03 15.92 6.11
CA GLY A 176 1.38 16.34 6.42
C GLY A 176 1.48 17.85 6.62
N SER A 177 0.87 18.63 5.74
CA SER A 177 0.81 20.10 5.88
C SER A 177 -0.03 20.52 7.09
N TYR A 178 -1.15 19.86 7.35
CA TYR A 178 -2.02 20.13 8.49
C TYR A 178 -1.27 19.93 9.81
N ILE A 179 -0.59 18.80 9.99
CA ILE A 179 0.20 18.54 11.20
C ILE A 179 1.38 19.49 11.30
N ALA A 180 2.11 19.71 10.20
CA ALA A 180 3.23 20.65 10.16
C ALA A 180 2.81 22.07 10.56
N TYR A 181 1.65 22.53 10.07
CA TYR A 181 1.09 23.83 10.39
C TYR A 181 0.87 24.00 11.90
N TYR A 182 0.20 23.05 12.55
CA TYR A 182 -0.14 23.17 13.98
C TYR A 182 1.05 22.94 14.90
N VAL A 183 1.94 22.00 14.58
CA VAL A 183 3.13 21.74 15.41
C VAL A 183 4.11 22.91 15.33
N ASN A 184 4.30 23.52 14.15
CA ASN A 184 5.26 24.62 13.96
C ASN A 184 4.66 26.01 14.14
N HIS A 185 3.41 26.08 14.58
CA HIS A 185 2.67 27.33 14.75
C HIS A 185 3.35 28.26 15.77
N PRO A 186 3.39 29.59 15.57
CA PRO A 186 3.97 30.53 16.53
C PRO A 186 3.33 30.50 17.92
N LEU A 187 2.04 30.14 17.99
CA LEU A 187 1.29 30.00 19.24
C LEU A 187 1.31 28.56 19.81
N TYR A 188 2.18 27.69 19.31
CA TYR A 188 2.29 26.33 19.80
C TYR A 188 2.84 26.30 21.23
N THR A 189 2.12 25.65 22.14
CA THR A 189 2.55 25.46 23.53
C THR A 189 3.13 24.05 23.71
N PRO A 190 4.42 23.91 24.07
CA PRO A 190 5.04 22.60 24.22
C PRO A 190 4.56 21.88 25.48
N VAL A 191 4.65 20.56 25.45
CA VAL A 191 4.48 19.69 26.62
C VAL A 191 5.72 19.75 27.54
N SER A 192 5.67 19.10 28.70
CA SER A 192 6.85 18.99 29.57
C SER A 192 7.99 18.24 28.89
N ASP A 193 9.24 18.56 29.26
CA ASP A 193 10.43 17.92 28.69
C ASP A 193 10.42 16.38 28.86
N LEU A 194 9.95 15.90 30.01
CA LEU A 194 9.79 14.47 30.27
C LEU A 194 8.76 13.82 29.34
N GLN A 195 7.58 14.44 29.17
CA GLN A 195 6.54 13.91 28.29
C GLN A 195 7.00 13.90 26.83
N MET A 196 7.67 14.95 26.37
CA MET A 196 8.27 15.03 25.03
C MET A 196 9.23 13.86 24.80
N LYS A 197 10.17 13.63 25.73
CA LYS A 197 11.17 12.55 25.63
C LYS A 197 10.52 11.17 25.63
N ILE A 198 9.53 10.94 26.50
CA ILE A 198 8.78 9.68 26.53
C ILE A 198 8.06 9.44 25.20
N GLY A 199 7.34 10.45 24.69
CA GLY A 199 6.56 10.34 23.46
C GLY A 199 7.44 10.04 22.24
N PHE A 200 8.51 10.83 22.03
CA PHE A 200 9.43 10.59 20.91
C PHE A 200 10.24 9.31 21.07
N GLY A 201 10.70 8.99 22.30
CA GLY A 201 11.43 7.76 22.58
C GLY A 201 10.58 6.52 22.26
N PHE A 202 9.35 6.47 22.77
CA PHE A 202 8.39 5.42 22.44
C PHE A 202 8.10 5.37 20.94
N GLY A 203 7.84 6.53 20.33
CA GLY A 203 7.56 6.66 18.91
C GLY A 203 8.69 6.12 18.03
N LEU A 204 9.94 6.38 18.39
CA LEU A 204 11.12 5.95 17.64
C LEU A 204 11.33 4.44 17.74
N ILE A 205 11.14 3.85 18.92
CA ILE A 205 11.20 2.39 19.10
C ILE A 205 10.16 1.71 18.21
N MET A 206 8.94 2.24 18.16
CA MET A 206 7.87 1.71 17.31
C MET A 206 8.17 1.86 15.82
N GLN A 207 8.85 2.94 15.43
CA GLN A 207 9.26 3.17 14.04
C GLN A 207 10.35 2.21 13.56
N VAL A 208 11.29 1.87 14.44
CA VAL A 208 12.28 0.80 14.21
C VAL A 208 11.60 -0.56 14.15
N ALA A 209 10.67 -0.84 15.07
CA ALA A 209 9.87 -2.07 15.07
C ALA A 209 9.05 -2.21 13.77
N ASN A 210 8.51 -1.11 13.23
CA ASN A 210 7.84 -1.06 11.94
C ASN A 210 8.76 -1.43 10.77
N LEU A 211 10.01 -0.94 10.76
CA LEU A 211 11.01 -1.35 9.76
C LEU A 211 11.29 -2.85 9.85
N TYR A 212 11.47 -3.35 11.06
CA TYR A 212 11.70 -4.78 11.28
C TYR A 212 10.53 -5.63 10.78
N CYS A 213 9.29 -5.20 11.03
CA CYS A 213 8.10 -5.82 10.45
C CYS A 213 8.12 -5.83 8.91
N HIS A 214 8.55 -4.75 8.26
CA HIS A 214 8.66 -4.70 6.79
C HIS A 214 9.75 -5.64 6.26
N ILE A 215 10.86 -5.81 6.97
CA ILE A 215 11.91 -6.78 6.62
C ILE A 215 11.36 -8.21 6.71
N ILE A 216 10.62 -8.55 7.77
CA ILE A 216 9.95 -9.86 7.89
C ILE A 216 9.00 -10.08 6.70
N LEU A 217 8.15 -9.09 6.39
CA LEU A 217 7.20 -9.19 5.28
C LEU A 217 7.87 -9.33 3.91
N ARG A 218 9.03 -8.69 3.70
CA ARG A 218 9.84 -8.86 2.48
C ARG A 218 10.27 -10.31 2.30
N ASN A 219 10.67 -10.97 3.38
CA ASN A 219 11.22 -12.34 3.35
C ASN A 219 10.16 -13.41 3.07
N LEU A 220 8.87 -13.08 3.17
CA LEU A 220 7.76 -13.97 2.78
C LEU A 220 7.61 -14.13 1.26
N ARG A 221 8.37 -13.36 0.47
CA ARG A 221 8.33 -13.41 -0.99
C ARG A 221 9.71 -13.68 -1.53
N SER A 222 9.81 -14.53 -2.55
CA SER A 222 11.08 -14.72 -3.25
C SER A 222 11.54 -13.42 -3.94
N PRO A 223 12.83 -13.28 -4.29
CA PRO A 223 13.33 -12.12 -5.03
C PRO A 223 12.58 -11.84 -6.34
N SER A 224 12.05 -12.89 -7.01
CA SER A 224 11.27 -12.76 -8.24
C SER A 224 9.82 -12.30 -8.04
N GLY A 225 9.41 -12.05 -6.78
CA GLY A 225 8.03 -11.75 -6.41
C GLY A 225 7.09 -12.96 -6.41
N ASN A 226 7.62 -14.15 -6.74
CA ASN A 226 6.87 -15.40 -6.70
C ASN A 226 6.74 -15.92 -5.26
N GLY A 227 5.64 -16.61 -4.98
CA GLY A 227 5.29 -17.09 -3.65
C GLY A 227 3.84 -16.71 -3.38
N GLY A 228 2.99 -17.71 -3.17
CA GLY A 228 1.60 -17.49 -2.78
C GLY A 228 1.50 -16.70 -1.47
N TYR A 229 0.28 -16.50 -1.00
CA TYR A 229 0.12 -15.96 0.35
C TYR A 229 0.82 -16.89 1.35
N GLN A 230 1.53 -16.31 2.31
CA GLN A 230 2.18 -16.99 3.44
C GLN A 230 1.71 -16.35 4.75
N ILE A 231 1.74 -17.11 5.84
CA ILE A 231 1.47 -16.61 7.19
C ILE A 231 2.76 -15.97 7.73
N PRO A 232 2.79 -14.66 8.04
CA PRO A 232 3.95 -14.03 8.68
C PRO A 232 4.23 -14.67 10.05
N GLN A 233 5.50 -14.92 10.36
CA GLN A 233 5.97 -15.48 11.63
C GLN A 233 7.14 -14.64 12.15
N GLY A 234 7.34 -14.66 13.48
CA GLY A 234 8.41 -13.93 14.17
C GLY A 234 7.96 -12.57 14.70
N PHE A 235 8.63 -12.11 15.76
CA PHE A 235 8.35 -10.84 16.43
C PHE A 235 6.86 -10.71 16.81
N LEU A 236 6.29 -9.51 16.70
CA LEU A 236 4.88 -9.24 16.94
C LEU A 236 3.94 -10.01 16.01
N PHE A 237 4.40 -10.52 14.86
CA PHE A 237 3.54 -11.34 14.00
C PHE A 237 3.10 -12.64 14.67
N ASN A 238 3.80 -13.11 15.71
CA ASN A 238 3.37 -14.28 16.49
C ASN A 238 2.07 -14.01 17.26
N ILE A 239 1.81 -12.75 17.63
CA ILE A 239 0.72 -12.33 18.51
C ILE A 239 -0.39 -11.64 17.72
N VAL A 240 -0.03 -10.83 16.72
CA VAL A 240 -0.96 -10.03 15.93
C VAL A 240 -0.82 -10.28 14.43
N THR A 241 -1.90 -10.07 13.68
CA THR A 241 -1.92 -10.34 12.23
C THR A 241 -1.17 -9.28 11.44
N CYS A 242 -1.36 -8.02 11.81
CA CYS A 242 -0.80 -6.86 11.10
C CYS A 242 0.18 -6.10 11.99
N ALA A 243 1.27 -6.76 12.40
CA ALA A 243 2.27 -6.17 13.29
C ALA A 243 2.85 -4.85 12.75
N ASN A 244 3.03 -4.73 11.43
CA ASN A 244 3.47 -3.49 10.81
C ASN A 244 2.48 -2.33 11.01
N TYR A 245 1.17 -2.59 10.97
CA TYR A 245 0.16 -1.55 11.23
C TYR A 245 0.06 -1.24 12.71
N THR A 246 0.19 -2.23 13.59
CA THR A 246 0.30 -1.99 15.04
C THR A 246 1.42 -1.01 15.33
N THR A 247 2.65 -1.31 14.91
CA THR A 247 3.80 -0.44 15.21
C THR A 247 3.69 0.92 14.53
N GLU A 248 3.06 1.01 13.35
CA GLU A 248 2.73 2.28 12.69
C GLU A 248 1.73 3.13 13.49
N ILE A 249 0.71 2.52 14.09
CA ILE A 249 -0.26 3.28 14.90
C ILE A 249 0.41 3.76 16.19
N TYR A 250 1.16 2.89 16.85
CA TYR A 250 1.82 3.20 18.10
C TYR A 250 2.95 4.22 17.96
N GLN A 251 3.68 4.25 16.83
CA GLN A 251 4.67 5.29 16.59
C GLN A 251 3.99 6.68 16.50
N TRP A 252 2.82 6.77 15.84
CA TRP A 252 2.06 8.02 15.71
C TRP A 252 1.38 8.41 17.02
N LEU A 253 1.02 7.44 17.86
CA LEU A 253 0.62 7.71 19.24
C LEU A 253 1.76 8.35 20.03
N GLY A 254 2.98 7.82 19.94
CA GLY A 254 4.17 8.42 20.56
C GLY A 254 4.44 9.86 20.09
N PHE A 255 4.38 10.09 18.77
CA PHE A 255 4.47 11.44 18.20
C PHE A 255 3.42 12.40 18.78
N ASN A 256 2.19 11.92 18.97
CA ASN A 256 1.10 12.74 19.51
C ASN A 256 1.19 12.96 21.02
N ILE A 257 1.76 12.03 21.78
CA ILE A 257 2.11 12.25 23.19
C ILE A 257 3.14 13.37 23.31
N ALA A 258 4.14 13.40 22.41
CA ALA A 258 5.20 14.41 22.43
C ALA A 258 4.77 15.79 21.91
N THR A 259 3.87 15.85 20.93
CA THR A 259 3.46 17.11 20.28
C THR A 259 2.13 17.67 20.78
N GLN A 260 1.21 16.82 21.24
CA GLN A 260 -0.08 17.18 21.81
C GLN A 260 -0.89 18.22 21.01
N THR A 261 -1.00 18.02 19.69
CA THR A 261 -1.85 18.87 18.83
C THR A 261 -3.17 18.17 18.49
N VAL A 262 -4.27 18.92 18.46
CA VAL A 262 -5.58 18.40 18.00
C VAL A 262 -5.46 17.86 16.57
N ALA A 263 -4.73 18.55 15.71
CA ALA A 263 -4.47 18.13 14.33
C ALA A 263 -3.80 16.74 14.26
N GLY A 264 -2.80 16.50 15.10
CA GLY A 264 -2.12 15.21 15.18
C GLY A 264 -3.01 14.08 15.69
N TYR A 265 -3.86 14.33 16.69
CA TYR A 265 -4.80 13.32 17.19
C TYR A 265 -5.91 12.99 16.18
N ILE A 266 -6.42 14.00 15.45
CA ILE A 266 -7.36 13.77 14.33
C ILE A 266 -6.71 12.84 13.30
N PHE A 267 -5.47 13.13 12.90
CA PHE A 267 -4.73 12.27 11.99
C PHE A 267 -4.55 10.85 12.55
N LEU A 268 -4.18 10.71 13.82
CA LEU A 268 -4.01 9.40 14.46
C LEU A 268 -5.29 8.56 14.38
N VAL A 269 -6.45 9.16 14.68
CA VAL A 269 -7.75 8.47 14.60
C VAL A 269 -8.02 8.06 13.15
N VAL A 270 -7.92 8.98 12.18
CA VAL A 270 -8.18 8.70 10.77
C VAL A 270 -7.25 7.60 10.23
N ALA A 271 -5.95 7.72 10.49
CA ALA A 271 -4.95 6.74 10.06
C ALA A 271 -5.21 5.36 10.70
N THR A 272 -5.56 5.33 11.98
CA THR A 272 -5.91 4.10 12.71
C THR A 272 -7.13 3.44 12.11
N SER A 273 -8.19 4.18 11.80
CA SER A 273 -9.41 3.63 11.18
C SER A 273 -9.13 3.03 9.79
N ILE A 274 -8.34 3.72 8.96
CA ILE A 274 -7.98 3.23 7.62
C ILE A 274 -7.15 1.94 7.72
N MET A 275 -6.11 1.94 8.55
CA MET A 275 -5.25 0.76 8.73
C MET A 275 -6.00 -0.40 9.35
N THR A 276 -6.92 -0.14 10.28
CA THR A 276 -7.81 -1.15 10.87
C THR A 276 -8.66 -1.84 9.82
N ASN A 277 -9.29 -1.08 8.92
CA ASN A 277 -10.09 -1.65 7.83
C ASN A 277 -9.23 -2.56 6.92
N TRP A 278 -8.00 -2.14 6.61
CA TRP A 278 -7.06 -2.97 5.85
C TRP A 278 -6.61 -4.21 6.62
N ALA A 279 -6.39 -4.08 7.94
CA ALA A 279 -5.98 -5.18 8.81
C ALA A 279 -7.06 -6.26 8.88
N LEU A 280 -8.33 -5.88 9.08
CA LEU A 280 -9.47 -6.78 9.09
C LEU A 280 -9.66 -7.49 7.75
N ALA A 281 -9.48 -6.77 6.63
CA ALA A 281 -9.52 -7.38 5.31
C ALA A 281 -8.39 -8.41 5.10
N LYS A 282 -7.17 -8.10 5.57
CA LYS A 282 -6.01 -9.00 5.51
C LYS A 282 -6.22 -10.24 6.38
N HIS A 283 -6.67 -10.05 7.62
CA HIS A 283 -6.95 -11.13 8.57
C HIS A 283 -8.01 -12.10 8.06
N ARG A 284 -9.15 -11.58 7.57
CA ARG A 284 -10.20 -12.42 6.97
C ARG A 284 -9.70 -13.21 5.76
N ARG A 285 -8.82 -12.63 4.94
CA ARG A 285 -8.23 -13.32 3.79
C ARG A 285 -7.32 -14.46 4.23
N LEU A 286 -6.42 -14.22 5.18
CA LEU A 286 -5.50 -15.24 5.69
C LEU A 286 -6.28 -16.40 6.33
N ARG A 287 -7.29 -16.12 7.15
CA ARG A 287 -8.14 -17.18 7.74
C ARG A 287 -8.88 -18.04 6.71
N ARG A 288 -9.24 -17.48 5.55
CA ARG A 288 -9.89 -18.23 4.46
C ARG A 288 -8.89 -19.06 3.65
N LEU A 289 -7.69 -18.53 3.42
CA LEU A 289 -6.64 -19.24 2.68
C LEU A 289 -6.02 -20.36 3.50
N PHE A 290 -6.00 -20.20 4.82
CA PHE A 290 -5.40 -21.10 5.79
C PHE A 290 -6.47 -21.59 6.77
N ASP A 291 -7.44 -22.33 6.27
CA ASP A 291 -8.61 -22.78 7.04
C ASP A 291 -8.41 -24.13 7.74
N GLY A 292 -7.32 -24.84 7.45
CA GLY A 292 -7.05 -26.17 8.01
C GLY A 292 -7.74 -27.32 7.27
N LYS A 293 -8.43 -27.06 6.15
CA LYS A 293 -9.15 -28.07 5.37
C LYS A 293 -8.31 -28.57 4.20
N GLU A 294 -8.59 -29.78 3.72
CA GLU A 294 -7.94 -30.35 2.52
C GLU A 294 -6.40 -30.34 2.60
N GLY A 295 -5.83 -30.62 3.78
CA GLY A 295 -4.38 -30.60 4.01
C GLY A 295 -3.74 -29.21 4.04
N ARG A 296 -4.52 -28.12 3.97
CA ARG A 296 -4.01 -26.74 4.09
C ARG A 296 -3.64 -26.42 5.54
N PRO A 297 -2.62 -25.59 5.80
CA PRO A 297 -2.30 -25.19 7.16
C PRO A 297 -3.40 -24.30 7.75
N LYS A 298 -3.58 -24.37 9.08
CA LYS A 298 -4.58 -23.60 9.82
C LYS A 298 -3.98 -22.27 10.31
N TYR A 299 -4.69 -21.17 10.08
CA TYR A 299 -4.28 -19.86 10.59
C TYR A 299 -4.32 -19.84 12.13
N PRO A 300 -3.24 -19.39 12.82
CA PRO A 300 -3.20 -19.35 14.27
C PRO A 300 -4.15 -18.29 14.85
N ARG A 301 -4.59 -18.49 16.10
CA ARG A 301 -5.40 -17.50 16.81
C ARG A 301 -4.51 -16.31 17.19
N ARG A 302 -4.77 -15.16 16.57
CA ARG A 302 -4.03 -13.90 16.75
C ARG A 302 -5.01 -12.75 16.85
N TRP A 303 -4.62 -11.70 17.56
CA TRP A 303 -5.30 -10.42 17.46
C TRP A 303 -5.10 -9.83 16.04
N VAL A 304 -5.96 -8.90 15.63
CA VAL A 304 -5.83 -8.29 14.30
C VAL A 304 -4.74 -7.22 14.34
N ILE A 305 -4.85 -6.31 15.31
CA ILE A 305 -3.88 -5.30 15.73
C ILE A 305 -3.56 -5.61 17.21
N LEU A 306 -2.77 -4.81 17.92
CA LEU A 306 -2.58 -5.01 19.37
C LEU A 306 -3.64 -4.20 20.14
N PRO A 307 -4.16 -4.69 21.28
CA PRO A 307 -5.07 -3.92 22.14
C PRO A 307 -4.52 -2.53 22.46
N PRO A 308 -5.35 -1.50 22.72
CA PRO A 308 -6.81 -1.56 22.88
C PRO A 308 -7.60 -1.49 21.55
N ILE A 309 -6.93 -1.55 20.40
CA ILE A 309 -7.58 -1.27 19.12
C ILE A 309 -8.51 -2.42 18.68
N LEU A 310 -7.98 -3.65 18.57
CA LEU A 310 -8.65 -4.83 18.00
C LEU A 310 -7.84 -6.11 18.21
#